data_AF-A0A8C8VWC7-F1
#
_entry.id   AF-A0A8C8VWC7-F1
#
_cell.length_a   1.000
_cell.length_b   1.000
_cell.length_c   1.000
_cell.angle_alpha   90.00
_cell.angle_beta   90.00
_cell.angle_gamma   90.00
#
_symmetry.space_group_name_H-M   'P 1'
#
loop_
_entity.id
_entity.type
_entity.pdbx_description
1 polymer ?
#
loop_
_entity_poly.entity_id
_entity_poly.type
_entity_poly.pdbx_seq_one_letter_code
_entity_poly.pdbx_strand_id
1 'polypeptide(L)'
;MASQLQGIQQLLQAEKRAAEKVSEAGKRKNRRLKQAKEEAQAEIEQYRLQREEFKAKEAAALGSHGSCSSEVEKETQEKMTVLQNYFHQNRDEVLDNPLAFVCDIRPEIHENYRINGWEVEAPALWVGMGDARKE
;
A
#
# COMPACT_ATOMS: atom_id res chain seq x y z
N MET A 1 1.90 -90.16 42.91
CA MET A 1 3.02 -89.19 42.81
C MET A 1 2.91 -88.24 41.61
N ALA A 2 2.27 -88.62 40.49
CA ALA A 2 2.15 -87.74 39.31
C ALA A 2 1.28 -86.47 39.51
N SER A 3 0.24 -86.50 40.35
CA SER A 3 -0.67 -85.35 40.52
C SER A 3 -0.02 -84.16 41.24
N GLN A 4 0.95 -84.40 42.13
CA GLN A 4 1.63 -83.36 42.89
C GLN A 4 2.57 -82.54 41.99
N LEU A 5 3.25 -83.19 41.05
CA LEU A 5 4.09 -82.53 40.03
C LEU A 5 3.27 -81.64 39.08
N GLN A 6 2.07 -82.07 38.70
CA GLN A 6 1.19 -81.32 37.81
C GLN A 6 0.66 -80.02 38.45
N GLY A 7 0.32 -80.04 39.74
CA GLY A 7 -0.11 -78.84 40.47
C GLY A 7 1.01 -77.80 40.62
N ILE A 8 2.24 -78.25 40.91
CA ILE A 8 3.42 -77.36 41.00
C ILE A 8 3.70 -76.70 39.64
N GLN A 9 3.59 -77.45 38.55
CA GLN A 9 3.80 -76.90 37.21
C GLN A 9 2.78 -75.81 36.84
N GLN A 10 1.52 -75.95 37.26
CA GLN A 10 0.49 -74.92 37.05
C GLN A 10 0.79 -73.64 37.84
N LEU A 11 1.25 -73.76 39.09
CA LEU A 11 1.64 -72.62 39.92
C LEU A 11 2.83 -71.87 39.30
N LEU A 12 3.85 -72.58 38.82
CA LEU A 12 5.00 -71.97 38.13
C LEU A 12 4.59 -71.25 36.84
N GLN A 13 3.65 -71.79 36.07
CA GLN A 13 3.10 -71.11 34.89
C GLN A 13 2.30 -69.87 35.26
N ALA A 14 1.50 -69.92 36.33
CA ALA A 14 0.74 -68.78 36.84
C ALA A 14 1.68 -67.66 37.34
N GLU A 15 2.74 -68.02 38.06
CA GLU A 15 3.78 -67.10 38.51
C GLU A 15 4.46 -66.39 37.34
N LYS A 16 4.87 -67.15 36.31
CA LYS A 16 5.48 -66.57 35.10
C LYS A 16 4.53 -65.59 34.40
N ARG A 17 3.26 -65.97 34.22
CA ARG A 17 2.25 -65.09 33.60
C ARG A 17 1.99 -63.83 34.42
N ALA A 18 1.96 -63.94 35.75
CA ALA A 18 1.79 -62.80 36.64
C ALA A 18 3.00 -61.85 36.56
N ALA A 19 4.22 -62.40 36.60
CA ALA A 19 5.46 -61.63 36.47
C ALA A 19 5.55 -60.90 35.11
N GLU A 20 5.20 -61.58 34.02
CA GLU A 20 5.14 -60.98 32.67
C GLU A 20 4.12 -59.84 32.62
N LYS A 21 2.90 -60.03 33.15
CA LYS A 21 1.85 -59.01 33.16
C LYS A 21 2.27 -57.76 33.96
N VAL A 22 2.94 -57.94 35.10
CA VAL A 22 3.45 -56.83 35.92
C VAL A 22 4.60 -56.11 35.21
N SER A 23 5.53 -56.85 34.60
CA SER A 23 6.64 -56.29 33.82
C SER A 23 6.14 -55.47 32.63
N GLU A 24 5.16 -55.97 31.88
CA GLU A 24 4.54 -55.26 30.75
C GLU A 24 3.83 -53.98 31.21
N ALA A 25 3.08 -54.04 32.32
CA ALA A 25 2.45 -52.86 32.90
C ALA A 25 3.48 -51.80 33.30
N GLY A 26 4.60 -52.20 33.91
CA GLY A 26 5.71 -51.32 34.26
C GLY A 26 6.36 -50.69 33.02
N LYS A 27 6.65 -51.48 31.99
CA LYS A 27 7.18 -51.00 30.71
C LYS A 27 6.23 -49.99 30.05
N ARG A 28 4.93 -50.27 30.04
CA ARG A 28 3.90 -49.38 29.47
C ARG A 28 3.81 -48.06 30.23
N LYS A 29 3.86 -48.09 31.56
CA LYS A 29 3.89 -46.88 32.40
C LYS A 29 5.14 -46.04 32.08
N ASN A 30 6.32 -46.65 32.08
CA ASN A 30 7.56 -45.94 31.81
C ASN A 30 7.60 -45.36 30.39
N ARG A 31 7.07 -46.07 29.40
CA ARG A 31 6.93 -45.56 28.03
C ARG A 31 6.04 -44.31 27.98
N ARG A 32 4.87 -44.35 28.62
CA ARG A 32 3.97 -43.18 28.70
C ARG A 32 4.59 -41.99 29.41
N LEU A 33 5.34 -42.23 30.48
CA LEU A 33 6.04 -41.17 31.20
C LEU A 33 7.16 -40.53 30.38
N LYS A 34 7.90 -41.33 29.60
CA LYS A 34 8.91 -40.80 28.67
C LYS A 34 8.28 -39.99 27.55
N GLN A 35 7.25 -40.55 26.92
CA GLN A 35 6.50 -39.87 25.86
C GLN A 35 5.95 -38.53 26.33
N ALA A 36 5.30 -38.46 27.49
CA ALA A 36 4.77 -37.21 28.02
C ALA A 36 5.87 -36.15 28.28
N LYS A 37 7.07 -36.57 28.68
CA LYS A 37 8.21 -35.66 28.87
C LYS A 37 8.75 -35.15 27.53
N GLU A 38 8.91 -36.05 26.56
CA GLU A 38 9.40 -35.71 25.22
C GLU A 38 8.42 -34.78 24.50
N GLU A 39 7.11 -35.05 24.57
CA GLU A 39 6.07 -34.20 23.98
C GLU A 39 6.03 -32.81 24.63
N ALA A 40 6.08 -32.73 25.97
CA ALA A 40 6.12 -31.45 26.67
C ALA A 40 7.39 -30.64 26.34
N GLN A 41 8.54 -31.30 26.19
CA GLN A 41 9.79 -30.65 25.79
C GLN A 41 9.71 -30.13 24.35
N ALA A 42 9.18 -30.93 23.42
CA ALA A 42 8.99 -30.52 22.03
C ALA A 42 8.07 -29.29 21.93
N GLU A 43 6.98 -29.25 22.71
CA GLU A 43 6.07 -28.09 22.72
C GLU A 43 6.74 -26.83 23.29
N ILE A 44 7.54 -26.96 24.35
CA ILE A 44 8.31 -25.85 24.91
C ILE A 44 9.32 -25.30 23.88
N GLU A 45 10.01 -26.17 23.16
CA GLU A 45 10.97 -25.78 22.12
C GLU A 45 10.29 -25.08 20.95
N GLN A 46 9.16 -25.61 20.47
CA GLN A 46 8.35 -24.96 19.45
C GLN A 46 7.89 -23.57 19.87
N TYR A 47 7.40 -23.42 21.11
CA TYR A 47 6.99 -22.11 21.62
C TYR A 47 8.15 -21.12 21.70
N ARG A 48 9.34 -21.57 22.09
CA ARG A 48 10.56 -20.74 22.10
C ARG A 48 10.93 -20.27 20.70
N LEU A 49 10.94 -21.16 19.72
CA LEU A 49 11.22 -20.84 18.32
C LEU A 49 10.23 -19.81 17.77
N GLN A 50 8.92 -20.03 17.97
CA GLN A 50 7.88 -19.09 17.54
C GLN A 50 8.08 -17.70 18.16
N ARG A 51 8.44 -17.64 19.45
CA ARG A 51 8.68 -16.38 20.15
C ARG A 51 9.93 -15.66 19.65
N GLU A 52 11.00 -16.38 19.34
CA GLU A 52 12.20 -15.79 18.76
C GLU A 52 11.95 -15.30 17.33
N GLU A 53 11.21 -16.06 16.52
CA GLU A 53 10.82 -15.63 15.18
C GLU A 53 9.96 -14.36 15.21
N PHE A 54 9.03 -14.26 16.16
CA PHE A 54 8.24 -13.04 16.36
C PHE A 54 9.13 -11.84 16.71
N LYS A 55 10.06 -11.98 17.66
CA LYS A 55 10.99 -10.90 18.02
C LYS A 55 11.88 -10.48 16.85
N ALA A 56 12.35 -11.44 16.05
CA ALA A 56 13.16 -11.15 14.88
C ALA A 56 12.36 -10.36 13.83
N LYS A 57 11.10 -10.76 13.60
CA LYS A 57 10.17 -10.03 12.71
C LYS A 57 9.86 -8.63 13.22
N GLU A 58 9.63 -8.48 14.52
CA GLU A 58 9.40 -7.18 15.15
C GLU A 58 10.61 -6.26 14.99
N ALA A 59 11.82 -6.75 15.26
CA ALA A 59 13.06 -5.99 15.08
C ALA A 59 13.28 -5.61 13.61
N ALA A 60 13.02 -6.52 12.67
CA ALA A 60 13.12 -6.23 11.24
C ALA A 60 12.11 -5.17 10.78
N ALA A 61 10.87 -5.23 11.27
CA ALA A 61 9.83 -4.25 10.97
C ALA A 61 10.18 -2.86 11.53
N LEU A 62 10.67 -2.79 12.77
CA LEU A 62 11.12 -1.54 13.39
C LEU A 62 12.36 -0.96 12.67
N GLY A 63 13.29 -1.81 12.23
CA GLY A 63 14.45 -1.38 11.43
C GLY A 63 14.09 -0.88 10.03
N SER A 64 13.04 -1.44 9.42
CA SER A 64 12.60 -1.07 8.06
C SER A 64 12.01 0.34 7.97
N HIS A 65 11.54 0.92 9.07
CA HIS A 65 10.88 2.23 9.04
C HIS A 65 11.84 3.38 8.71
N GLY A 66 13.14 3.22 9.01
CA GLY A 66 14.19 4.19 8.69
C GLY A 66 14.51 4.26 7.20
N SER A 67 14.57 3.11 6.51
CA SER A 67 14.86 3.06 5.06
C SER A 67 13.75 3.74 4.25
N CYS A 68 12.49 3.41 4.56
CA CYS A 68 11.33 3.98 3.89
C CYS A 68 11.29 5.52 3.99
N SER A 69 11.54 6.06 5.19
CA SER A 69 11.59 7.52 5.39
C SER A 69 12.67 8.19 4.54
N SER A 70 13.89 7.61 4.52
CA SER A 70 15.00 8.16 3.74
C SER A 70 14.79 8.10 2.23
N GLU A 71 14.13 7.04 1.73
CA GLU A 71 13.80 6.88 0.32
C GLU A 71 12.74 7.91 -0.12
N VAL A 72 11.70 8.11 0.70
CA VAL A 72 10.67 9.13 0.46
C VAL A 72 11.26 10.53 0.46
N GLU A 73 12.15 10.83 1.41
CA GLU A 73 12.81 12.14 1.48
C GLU A 73 13.68 12.39 0.24
N LYS A 74 14.44 11.37 -0.20
CA LYS A 74 15.24 11.46 -1.42
C LYS A 74 14.37 11.73 -2.65
N GLU A 75 13.29 10.99 -2.84
CA GLU A 75 12.36 11.19 -3.97
C GLU A 75 11.71 12.58 -3.91
N THR A 76 11.37 13.04 -2.70
CA THR A 76 10.80 14.38 -2.48
C THR A 76 11.79 15.48 -2.88
N GLN A 77 13.05 15.35 -2.48
CA GLN A 77 14.10 16.30 -2.82
C GLN A 77 14.39 16.31 -4.33
N GLU A 78 14.39 15.15 -4.98
CA GLU A 78 14.52 15.03 -6.43
C GLU A 78 13.37 15.75 -7.14
N LYS A 79 12.12 15.52 -6.73
CA LYS A 79 10.94 16.21 -7.28
C LYS A 79 10.99 17.71 -7.07
N MET A 80 11.40 18.17 -5.89
CA MET A 80 11.57 19.59 -5.59
C MET A 80 12.58 20.24 -6.55
N THR A 81 13.70 19.56 -6.80
CA THR A 81 14.75 20.04 -7.71
C THR A 81 14.22 20.13 -9.14
N VAL A 82 13.47 19.13 -9.60
CA VAL A 82 12.82 19.13 -10.92
C VAL A 82 11.84 20.30 -11.06
N LEU A 83 10.99 20.55 -10.05
CA LEU A 83 10.06 21.67 -10.05
C LEU A 83 10.78 23.03 -10.08
N GLN A 84 11.86 23.18 -9.32
CA GLN A 84 12.67 24.40 -9.34
C GLN A 84 13.30 24.62 -10.72
N ASN A 85 13.82 23.57 -11.36
CA ASN A 85 14.35 23.66 -12.71
C ASN A 85 13.29 24.10 -13.72
N TYR A 86 12.09 23.52 -13.68
CA TYR A 86 10.98 23.95 -14.54
C TYR A 86 10.59 25.40 -14.27
N PHE A 87 10.54 25.82 -13.01
CA PHE A 87 10.25 27.22 -12.67
C PHE A 87 11.30 28.15 -13.27
N HIS A 88 12.59 27.87 -13.07
CA HIS A 88 13.67 28.71 -13.59
C HIS A 88 13.69 28.77 -15.11
N GLN A 89 13.37 27.68 -15.80
CA GLN A 89 13.33 27.64 -17.27
C GLN A 89 12.20 28.48 -17.85
N ASN A 90 11.02 28.48 -17.21
CA ASN A 90 9.82 29.13 -17.76
C ASN A 90 9.54 30.52 -17.16
N ARG A 91 10.27 30.92 -16.11
CA ARG A 91 10.01 32.15 -15.36
C ARG A 91 9.95 33.39 -16.25
N ASP A 92 10.93 33.57 -17.11
CA ASP A 92 11.07 34.82 -17.87
C ASP A 92 9.98 34.92 -18.94
N GLU A 93 9.68 33.85 -19.66
CA GLU A 93 8.59 33.79 -20.63
C GLU A 93 7.21 34.07 -19.99
N VAL A 94 6.97 33.48 -18.80
CA VAL A 94 5.73 33.69 -18.05
C VAL A 94 5.61 35.10 -17.49
N LEU A 95 6.72 35.81 -17.26
CA LEU A 95 6.71 37.21 -16.83
C LEU A 95 6.52 38.16 -18.01
N ASP A 96 7.20 37.90 -19.13
CA ASP A 96 7.18 38.77 -20.30
C ASP A 96 5.78 38.87 -20.93
N ASN A 97 5.04 37.76 -20.97
CA ASN A 97 3.73 37.72 -21.62
C ASN A 97 2.67 38.61 -20.90
N PRO A 98 2.44 38.49 -19.57
CA PRO A 98 1.59 39.42 -18.83
C PRO A 98 2.08 40.86 -18.88
N LEU A 99 3.39 41.10 -18.77
CA LEU A 99 3.95 42.46 -18.84
C LEU A 99 3.66 43.11 -20.19
N ALA A 100 3.79 42.36 -21.29
CA ALA A 100 3.43 42.83 -22.63
C ALA A 100 1.95 43.24 -22.71
N PHE A 101 1.04 42.42 -22.17
CA PHE A 101 -0.39 42.75 -22.14
C PHE A 101 -0.72 43.95 -21.26
N VAL A 102 -0.08 44.08 -20.09
CA VAL A 102 -0.32 45.21 -19.17
C VAL A 102 0.16 46.53 -19.77
N CYS A 103 1.24 46.50 -20.56
CA CYS A 103 1.79 47.69 -21.22
C CYS A 103 1.10 48.03 -22.56
N ASP A 104 0.30 47.14 -23.14
CA ASP A 104 -0.43 47.37 -24.39
C ASP A 104 -1.76 48.13 -24.14
N ILE A 105 -1.65 49.44 -23.93
CA ILE A 105 -2.82 50.31 -23.75
C ILE A 105 -3.49 50.52 -25.10
N ARG A 106 -4.69 49.94 -25.26
CA ARG A 106 -5.57 50.15 -26.42
C ARG A 106 -6.74 51.05 -26.04
N PRO A 107 -6.60 52.38 -26.20
CA PRO A 107 -7.70 53.29 -25.92
C PRO A 107 -8.79 53.09 -26.98
N GLU A 108 -9.93 52.56 -26.56
CA GLU A 108 -11.10 52.40 -27.40
C GLU A 108 -12.18 53.40 -26.97
N ILE A 109 -12.76 54.07 -27.96
CA ILE A 109 -13.95 54.86 -27.73
C ILE A 109 -15.11 53.87 -27.61
N HIS A 110 -15.89 54.01 -26.54
CA HIS A 110 -17.06 53.16 -26.30
C HIS A 110 -17.99 53.16 -27.53
N GLU A 111 -18.48 51.99 -27.93
CA GLU A 111 -19.21 51.75 -29.19
C GLU A 111 -20.38 52.74 -29.42
N ASN A 112 -20.98 53.22 -28.34
CA ASN A 112 -22.11 54.16 -28.36
C ASN A 112 -21.72 55.65 -28.38
N TYR A 113 -20.46 56.00 -28.58
CA TYR A 113 -20.04 57.40 -28.65
C TYR A 113 -20.69 58.09 -29.85
N ARG A 114 -21.46 59.15 -29.58
CA ARG A 114 -22.11 59.98 -30.58
C ARG A 114 -21.57 61.40 -30.49
N ILE A 115 -21.06 61.92 -31.60
CA ILE A 115 -20.71 63.33 -31.72
C ILE A 115 -22.03 64.08 -31.96
N ASN A 116 -22.58 64.70 -30.92
CA ASN A 116 -23.78 65.51 -31.06
C ASN A 116 -23.46 66.81 -31.82
N GLY A 117 -24.11 66.99 -32.97
CA GLY A 117 -24.46 68.33 -33.47
C GLY A 117 -23.80 68.78 -34.78
N TRP A 118 -24.01 68.06 -35.88
CA TRP A 118 -24.17 68.71 -37.20
C TRP A 118 -25.31 68.00 -37.92
N GLU A 119 -26.48 68.62 -37.86
CA GLU A 119 -27.60 68.33 -38.74
C GLU A 119 -27.16 68.75 -40.15
N VAL A 120 -26.56 67.81 -40.88
CA VAL A 120 -26.50 67.87 -42.34
C VAL A 120 -27.54 66.90 -42.84
N GLU A 121 -28.69 67.45 -43.21
CA GLU A 121 -29.70 66.77 -44.01
C GLU A 121 -29.00 66.07 -45.19
N ALA A 122 -28.89 64.74 -45.11
CA ALA A 122 -28.63 63.95 -46.29
C ALA A 122 -29.99 63.72 -47.00
N PRO A 123 -30.10 63.97 -48.31
CA PRO A 123 -31.38 64.02 -49.00
C PRO A 123 -32.06 62.66 -48.98
N ALA A 124 -33.38 62.70 -48.74
CA ALA A 124 -34.25 61.55 -48.83
C ALA A 124 -34.06 60.80 -50.16
N LEU A 125 -33.74 59.51 -50.04
CA LEU A 125 -33.85 58.51 -51.09
C LEU A 125 -35.26 58.56 -51.71
N TRP A 126 -35.37 59.15 -52.90
CA TRP A 126 -36.43 58.80 -53.85
C TRP A 126 -35.94 57.57 -54.63
N VAL A 127 -36.32 56.39 -54.14
CA VAL A 127 -36.38 55.18 -54.97
C VAL A 127 -37.80 55.11 -55.51
N GLY A 128 -37.97 55.35 -56.81
CA GLY A 128 -39.25 55.14 -57.48
C GLY A 128 -39.22 55.49 -58.96
N MET A 129 -39.39 54.46 -59.81
CA MET A 129 -39.58 54.47 -61.27
C MET A 129 -38.28 54.72 -62.06
N GLY A 130 -37.75 53.79 -62.88
CA GLY A 130 -38.46 52.84 -63.74
C GLY A 130 -38.51 53.40 -65.15
N ASP A 131 -37.76 52.77 -66.05
CA ASP A 131 -37.81 52.83 -67.51
C ASP A 131 -37.09 53.94 -68.31
N ALA A 132 -36.41 53.41 -69.33
CA ALA A 132 -36.28 53.90 -70.71
C ALA A 132 -35.00 54.69 -71.11
N ARG A 133 -34.13 53.95 -71.83
CA ARG A 133 -33.97 54.06 -73.30
C ARG A 133 -32.93 55.06 -73.85
N LYS A 134 -32.03 54.48 -74.68
CA LYS A 134 -31.23 55.05 -75.79
C LYS A 134 -30.12 56.03 -75.37
N GLU A 135 -28.92 56.01 -75.94
CA GLU A 135 -28.39 55.45 -77.20
C GLU A 135 -26.88 55.24 -77.01
#